data_AF-A0A1H2I6M8-F1
#
_entry.id   AF-A0A1H2I6M8-F1
#
_cell.length_a   1.000
_cell.length_b   1.000
_cell.length_c   1.000
_cell.angle_alpha   90.00
_cell.angle_beta   90.00
_cell.angle_gamma   90.00
#
_symmetry.space_group_name_H-M   'P 1'
#
loop_
_entity.id
_entity.type
_entity.pdbx_description
1 polymer ?
#
loop_
_entity_poly.entity_id
_entity_poly.type
_entity_poly.pdbx_seq_one_letter_code
_entity_poly.pdbx_strand_id
1 'polypeptide(L)'
;MLPPAGNRKSAMDDLWVFGYGSLMWRPGFVYEEAVPGVLHGAHRSLCIYSWVHRGTQGRPGLVLGLDRGGACRGMAFRVAAGLREEVMAYLRAREQATLVYLEAERRVRLADEARRMVPAVTYLVDRAHEQYAGVLPLDRQVEIVKGAAGQSGANPDYVLNTVSHLRELNIHDAGLEALSARLGDATTEAG
;
A
#
# COMPACT_ATOMS: atom_id res chain seq x y z
N MET A 1 23.25 41.68 -7.04
CA MET A 1 23.71 40.40 -6.45
C MET A 1 22.61 39.39 -6.65
N LEU A 2 22.72 38.53 -7.67
CA LEU A 2 21.76 37.45 -7.93
C LEU A 2 22.02 36.33 -6.92
N PRO A 3 20.99 35.64 -6.39
CA PRO A 3 21.21 34.46 -5.57
C PRO A 3 21.92 33.36 -6.40
N PRO A 4 22.76 32.52 -5.77
CA PRO A 4 23.46 31.46 -6.49
C PRO A 4 22.43 30.49 -7.10
N ALA A 5 22.70 30.07 -8.34
CA ALA A 5 21.92 29.07 -9.03
C ALA A 5 21.93 27.78 -8.20
N GLY A 6 20.83 27.55 -7.47
CA GLY A 6 20.59 26.27 -6.80
C GLY A 6 20.67 25.18 -7.84
N ASN A 7 21.54 24.21 -7.59
CA ASN A 7 21.77 23.05 -8.43
C ASN A 7 20.44 22.29 -8.63
N ARG A 8 19.64 22.66 -9.63
CA ARG A 8 18.49 21.86 -10.07
C ARG A 8 19.08 20.60 -10.67
N LYS A 9 19.25 19.57 -9.84
CA LYS A 9 19.27 18.20 -10.35
C LYS A 9 18.07 18.07 -11.29
N SER A 10 18.32 17.55 -12.49
CA SER A 10 17.34 17.46 -13.55
C SER A 10 16.07 16.77 -13.03
N ALA A 11 14.88 17.14 -13.53
CA ALA A 11 13.63 16.40 -13.27
C ALA A 11 13.72 14.92 -13.68
N MET A 12 14.76 14.53 -14.45
CA MET A 12 15.07 13.13 -14.75
C MET A 12 15.64 12.34 -13.56
N ASP A 13 16.11 13.01 -12.50
CA ASP A 13 16.66 12.39 -11.28
C ASP A 13 15.64 12.33 -10.13
N ASP A 14 14.41 12.81 -10.36
CA ASP A 14 13.36 12.80 -9.36
C ASP A 14 12.96 11.37 -8.99
N LEU A 15 12.71 11.17 -7.70
CA LEU A 15 12.20 9.90 -7.19
C LEU A 15 10.69 9.86 -7.39
N TRP A 16 10.20 8.77 -7.98
CA TRP A 16 8.78 8.43 -7.91
C TRP A 16 8.54 7.32 -6.90
N VAL A 17 7.52 7.47 -6.06
CA VAL A 17 7.08 6.47 -5.09
C VAL A 17 5.65 6.06 -5.42
N PHE A 18 5.39 4.77 -5.55
CA PHE A 18 4.04 4.24 -5.78
C PHE A 18 3.47 3.63 -4.50
N GLY A 19 2.42 4.26 -3.99
CA GLY A 19 1.62 3.76 -2.88
C GLY A 19 0.39 3.00 -3.38
N TYR A 20 0.14 1.83 -2.77
CA TYR A 20 -1.06 1.01 -3.02
C TYR A 20 -1.89 0.75 -1.76
N GLY A 21 -1.44 1.21 -0.59
CA GLY A 21 -2.14 1.10 0.69
C GLY A 21 -2.04 2.40 1.47
N SER A 22 -1.64 2.31 2.74
CA SER A 22 -1.58 3.47 3.65
C SER A 22 -0.77 4.67 3.14
N LEU A 23 0.24 4.44 2.29
CA LEU A 23 1.01 5.51 1.65
C LEU A 23 0.17 6.46 0.80
N MET A 24 -0.98 6.02 0.26
CA MET A 24 -1.83 6.87 -0.58
C MET A 24 -2.49 8.01 0.19
N TRP A 25 -2.87 7.78 1.45
CA TRP A 25 -3.54 8.79 2.30
C TRP A 25 -2.68 9.26 3.47
N ARG A 26 -1.59 8.55 3.79
CA ARG A 26 -0.58 8.94 4.79
C ARG A 26 0.81 8.72 4.19
N PRO A 27 1.26 9.56 3.24
CA PRO A 27 2.57 9.42 2.63
C PRO A 27 3.69 9.61 3.67
N GLY A 28 3.58 10.64 4.51
CA GLY A 28 4.54 10.88 5.61
C GLY A 28 5.89 11.45 5.14
N PHE A 29 5.98 11.88 3.88
CA PHE A 29 7.14 12.55 3.30
C PHE A 29 6.69 13.71 2.40
N VAL A 30 7.61 14.61 2.08
CA VAL A 30 7.38 15.75 1.17
C VAL A 30 7.44 15.27 -0.28
N TYR A 31 6.47 15.71 -1.08
CA TYR A 31 6.38 15.43 -2.51
C TYR A 31 5.97 16.69 -3.28
N GLU A 32 6.35 16.79 -4.55
CA GLU A 32 6.01 17.90 -5.43
C GLU A 32 4.74 17.66 -6.24
N GLU A 33 4.39 16.38 -6.45
CA GLU A 33 3.26 15.97 -7.28
C GLU A 33 2.71 14.64 -6.76
N ALA A 34 1.39 14.49 -6.76
CA ALA A 34 0.69 13.23 -6.47
C ALA A 34 -0.33 12.96 -7.58
N VAL A 35 -0.13 11.88 -8.32
CA VAL A 35 -0.93 11.54 -9.50
C VAL A 35 -1.44 10.11 -9.40
N PRO A 36 -2.76 9.86 -9.58
CA PRO A 36 -3.29 8.51 -9.65
C PRO A 36 -2.58 7.72 -10.74
N GLY A 37 -2.26 6.46 -10.48
CA GLY A 37 -1.47 5.64 -11.38
C GLY A 37 -1.89 4.18 -11.38
N VAL A 38 -1.51 3.47 -12.44
CA VAL A 38 -1.69 2.02 -12.56
C VAL A 38 -0.32 1.36 -12.67
N LEU A 39 0.02 0.54 -11.69
CA LEU A 39 1.16 -0.36 -11.72
C LEU A 39 0.74 -1.69 -12.36
N HIS A 40 1.48 -2.16 -13.34
CA HIS A 40 1.22 -3.43 -14.01
C HIS A 40 2.15 -4.54 -13.53
N GLY A 41 1.66 -5.79 -13.52
CA GLY A 41 2.42 -6.96 -13.12
C GLY A 41 2.36 -7.28 -11.62
N ALA A 42 1.58 -6.50 -10.85
CA ALA A 42 1.25 -6.80 -9.46
C ALA A 42 -0.14 -6.25 -9.09
N HIS A 43 -0.79 -6.85 -8.10
CA HIS A 43 -2.15 -6.52 -7.64
C HIS A 43 -2.19 -6.43 -6.12
N ARG A 44 -3.09 -5.58 -5.62
CA ARG A 44 -3.36 -5.44 -4.19
C ARG A 44 -4.07 -6.69 -3.68
N SER A 45 -3.64 -7.23 -2.54
CA SER A 45 -4.28 -8.38 -1.90
C SER A 45 -4.05 -8.38 -0.39
N LEU A 46 -4.96 -8.95 0.39
CA LEU A 46 -4.74 -9.27 1.82
C LEU A 46 -3.91 -10.55 1.95
N CYS A 47 -2.66 -10.50 1.50
CA CYS A 47 -1.77 -11.66 1.34
C CYS A 47 -0.66 -11.75 2.39
N ILE A 48 -0.75 -10.98 3.48
CA ILE A 48 0.25 -10.96 4.54
C ILE A 48 -0.41 -11.23 5.88
N TYR A 49 0.07 -12.25 6.60
CA TYR A 49 -0.26 -12.46 8.00
C TYR A 49 0.39 -11.37 8.86
N SER A 50 -0.40 -10.61 9.62
CA SER A 50 0.10 -9.63 10.58
C SER A 50 0.12 -10.22 11.99
N TRP A 51 1.32 -10.38 12.55
CA TRP A 51 1.52 -10.90 13.91
C TRP A 51 1.67 -9.84 15.00
N VAL A 52 1.69 -8.56 14.64
CA VAL A 52 1.94 -7.47 15.61
C VAL A 52 0.84 -6.41 15.55
N HIS A 53 0.61 -5.81 14.38
CA HIS A 53 -0.26 -4.63 14.28
C HIS A 53 -1.74 -4.96 14.26
N ARG A 54 -2.14 -5.98 13.50
CA ARG A 54 -3.53 -6.39 13.28
C ARG A 54 -3.85 -7.80 13.75
N GLY A 55 -2.93 -8.42 14.50
CA GLY A 55 -3.10 -9.76 15.05
C GLY A 55 -1.95 -10.09 15.99
N THR A 56 -1.88 -11.35 16.38
CA THR A 56 -0.78 -11.94 17.15
C THR A 56 -0.24 -13.17 16.41
N GLN A 57 0.87 -13.75 16.85
CA GLN A 57 1.38 -14.98 16.25
C GLN A 57 0.40 -16.16 16.38
N GLY A 58 -0.34 -16.25 17.50
CA GLY A 58 -1.36 -17.28 17.71
C GLY A 58 -2.70 -17.01 17.01
N ARG A 59 -3.01 -15.73 16.74
CA ARG A 59 -4.21 -15.31 16.01
C ARG A 59 -3.85 -14.20 15.03
N PRO A 60 -3.23 -14.53 13.88
CA PRO A 60 -2.74 -13.55 12.93
C PRO A 60 -3.88 -12.76 12.33
N GLY A 61 -3.63 -11.49 12.00
CA GLY A 61 -4.49 -10.72 11.11
C GLY A 61 -4.07 -10.87 9.66
N LEU A 62 -4.82 -10.27 8.74
CA LEU A 62 -4.44 -10.06 7.35
C LEU A 62 -4.26 -8.58 7.06
N VAL A 63 -3.15 -8.25 6.37
CA VAL A 63 -2.84 -6.90 5.90
C VAL A 63 -2.50 -6.91 4.42
N LEU A 64 -2.58 -5.74 3.79
CA LEU A 64 -2.34 -5.60 2.37
C LEU A 64 -0.89 -5.87 2.00
N GLY A 65 -0.69 -6.60 0.92
CA GLY A 65 0.55 -6.63 0.15
C GLY A 65 0.27 -6.38 -1.33
N LEU A 66 1.35 -6.14 -2.07
CA LEU A 66 1.33 -6.07 -3.53
C LEU A 66 1.94 -7.35 -4.08
N ASP A 67 1.09 -8.28 -4.52
CA ASP A 67 1.49 -9.61 -4.99
C ASP A 67 1.56 -9.67 -6.52
N ARG A 68 2.36 -10.59 -7.04
CA ARG A 68 2.64 -10.73 -8.47
C ARG A 68 1.37 -11.01 -9.28
N GLY A 69 1.29 -10.39 -10.45
CA GLY A 69 0.22 -10.57 -11.44
C GLY A 69 -0.80 -9.43 -11.46
N GLY A 70 -1.57 -9.31 -12.55
CA GLY A 70 -2.63 -8.31 -12.67
C GLY A 70 -2.12 -6.87 -12.76
N ALA A 71 -2.88 -5.96 -12.17
CA ALA A 71 -2.56 -4.54 -12.08
C ALA A 71 -3.13 -3.94 -10.79
N CYS A 72 -2.49 -2.88 -10.30
CA CYS A 72 -2.89 -2.18 -9.10
C CYS A 72 -3.09 -0.69 -9.39
N ARG A 73 -4.28 -0.17 -9.05
CA ARG A 73 -4.54 1.27 -9.00
C ARG A 73 -4.02 1.83 -7.70
N GLY A 74 -3.30 2.94 -7.75
CA GLY A 74 -2.74 3.59 -6.57
C GLY A 74 -2.37 5.04 -6.82
N MET A 75 -1.49 5.58 -5.98
CA MET A 75 -0.99 6.94 -6.08
C MET A 75 0.51 6.94 -6.35
N ALA A 76 0.95 7.70 -7.36
CA ALA A 76 2.36 7.94 -7.64
C ALA A 76 2.74 9.34 -7.14
N PHE A 77 3.76 9.42 -6.30
CA PHE A 77 4.27 10.67 -5.73
C PHE A 77 5.61 11.01 -6.38
N ARG A 78 5.76 12.21 -6.94
CA ARG A 78 7.05 12.73 -7.40
C ARG A 78 7.73 13.47 -6.26
N VAL A 79 8.95 13.09 -5.96
CA VAL A 79 9.78 13.65 -4.90
C VAL A 79 11.00 14.28 -5.56
N ALA A 80 11.29 15.53 -5.21
CA ALA A 80 12.45 16.26 -5.71
C ALA A 80 13.73 15.44 -5.49
N ALA A 81 14.62 15.41 -6.49
CA ALA A 81 15.88 14.68 -6.42
C ALA A 81 16.75 14.99 -5.18
N GLY A 82 16.62 16.19 -4.59
CA GLY A 82 17.30 16.59 -3.36
C GLY A 82 16.81 15.88 -2.09
N LEU A 83 15.57 15.38 -2.08
CA LEU A 83 14.94 14.70 -0.95
C LEU A 83 14.96 13.17 -1.07
N ARG A 84 15.47 12.63 -2.19
CA ARG A 84 15.46 11.19 -2.50
C ARG A 84 15.96 10.33 -1.35
N GLU A 85 17.16 10.61 -0.84
CA GLU A 85 17.78 9.78 0.21
C GLU A 85 17.00 9.81 1.53
N GLU A 86 16.48 10.99 1.91
CA GLU A 86 15.65 11.15 3.11
C GLU A 86 14.35 10.33 2.99
N VAL A 87 13.65 10.45 1.86
CA VAL A 87 12.40 9.72 1.62
C VAL A 87 12.64 8.21 1.54
N MET A 88 13.71 7.76 0.88
CA MET A 88 14.06 6.35 0.84
C MET A 88 14.39 5.79 2.23
N ALA A 89 15.14 6.54 3.05
CA ALA A 89 15.43 6.14 4.42
C ALA A 89 14.14 6.04 5.27
N TYR A 90 13.24 7.02 5.14
CA TYR A 90 11.93 7.00 5.80
C TYR A 90 11.09 5.78 5.38
N LEU A 91 10.96 5.51 4.08
CA LEU A 91 10.18 4.38 3.58
C LEU A 91 10.75 3.04 4.05
N ARG A 92 12.07 2.89 4.01
CA ARG A 92 12.75 1.70 4.54
C ARG A 92 12.50 1.52 6.03
N ALA A 93 12.60 2.58 6.83
CA ALA A 93 12.31 2.51 8.27
C ALA A 93 10.84 2.16 8.56
N ARG A 94 9.90 2.65 7.74
CA ARG A 94 8.47 2.38 7.86
C ARG A 94 8.10 0.92 7.53
N GLU A 95 8.73 0.34 6.51
CA GLU A 95 8.41 -1.02 6.02
C GLU A 95 9.27 -2.13 6.69
N GLN A 96 10.37 -1.78 7.36
CA GLN A 96 11.31 -2.72 8.00
C GLN A 96 10.82 -3.40 9.28
N ALA A 97 9.60 -3.13 9.76
CA ALA A 97 9.12 -3.74 11.01
C ALA A 97 9.02 -5.28 10.94
N THR A 98 8.89 -5.88 9.74
CA THR A 98 8.77 -7.34 9.56
C THR A 98 9.54 -7.90 8.36
N LEU A 99 10.26 -7.09 7.58
CA LEU A 99 10.98 -7.50 6.35
C LEU A 99 10.14 -8.26 5.29
N VAL A 100 8.81 -8.29 5.44
CA VAL A 100 7.88 -8.98 4.54
C VAL A 100 7.77 -8.32 3.15
N TYR A 101 8.38 -7.15 2.98
CA TYR A 101 8.35 -6.40 1.74
C TYR A 101 9.73 -6.28 1.09
N LEU A 102 9.75 -6.48 -0.23
CA LEU A 102 10.89 -6.25 -1.10
C LEU A 102 10.74 -4.90 -1.80
N GLU A 103 11.73 -4.03 -1.62
CA GLU A 103 11.86 -2.80 -2.39
C GLU A 103 12.06 -3.14 -3.87
N ALA A 104 11.26 -2.54 -4.74
CA ALA A 104 11.32 -2.79 -6.17
C ALA A 104 11.00 -1.53 -6.97
N GLU A 105 11.69 -1.35 -8.09
CA GLU A 105 11.30 -0.37 -9.10
C GLU A 105 10.32 -1.00 -10.09
N ARG A 106 9.19 -0.34 -10.33
CA ARG A 106 8.15 -0.78 -11.27
C ARG A 106 7.70 0.38 -12.15
N ARG A 107 7.28 0.03 -13.37
CA ARG A 107 6.71 0.99 -14.31
C ARG A 107 5.26 1.27 -13.94
N VAL A 108 4.94 2.55 -13.73
CA VAL A 108 3.61 3.03 -13.39
C VAL A 108 3.11 3.95 -14.50
N ARG A 109 1.93 3.65 -15.02
CA ARG A 109 1.24 4.51 -15.97
C ARG A 109 0.42 5.54 -15.20
N LEU A 110 0.81 6.80 -15.30
CA LEU A 110 0.10 7.92 -14.68
C LEU A 110 -1.26 8.15 -15.37
N ALA A 111 -2.22 8.62 -14.59
CA ALA A 111 -3.55 9.03 -15.05
C ALA A 111 -3.63 10.53 -15.37
N ASP A 112 -2.48 11.16 -15.65
CA ASP A 112 -2.42 12.51 -16.20
C ASP A 112 -2.79 12.53 -17.69
N GLU A 113 -2.96 13.73 -18.24
CA GLU A 113 -3.33 13.94 -19.64
C GLU A 113 -2.32 13.30 -20.61
N ALA A 114 -1.03 13.37 -20.27
CA ALA A 114 0.07 12.82 -21.07
C ALA A 114 0.21 11.29 -20.94
N ARG A 115 -0.50 10.65 -20.02
CA ARG A 115 -0.45 9.20 -19.72
C ARG A 115 0.97 8.68 -19.57
N ARG A 116 1.82 9.45 -18.88
CA ARG A 116 3.26 9.19 -18.77
C ARG A 116 3.53 7.82 -18.13
N MET A 117 4.62 7.18 -18.55
CA MET A 117 5.13 5.96 -17.92
C MET A 117 6.39 6.28 -17.12
N VAL A 118 6.31 6.19 -15.79
CA VAL A 118 7.43 6.53 -14.89
C VAL A 118 7.94 5.29 -14.16
N PRO A 119 9.27 5.15 -13.94
CA PRO A 119 9.79 4.19 -12.97
C PRO A 119 9.47 4.70 -11.56
N ALA A 120 8.88 3.87 -10.71
CA ALA A 120 8.56 4.23 -9.33
C ALA A 120 8.99 3.13 -8.37
N VAL A 121 9.54 3.54 -7.22
CA VAL A 121 9.81 2.67 -6.09
C VAL A 121 8.48 2.24 -5.46
N THR A 122 8.35 0.95 -5.19
CA THR A 122 7.24 0.37 -4.45
C THR A 122 7.73 -0.83 -3.64
N TYR A 123 6.84 -1.39 -2.83
CA TYR A 123 7.14 -2.50 -1.93
C TYR A 123 6.27 -3.70 -2.29
N LEU A 124 6.87 -4.75 -2.82
CA LEU A 124 6.19 -6.00 -3.17
C LEU A 124 6.26 -6.97 -2.00
N VAL A 125 5.26 -7.83 -1.83
CA VAL A 125 5.35 -8.90 -0.82
C VAL A 125 6.47 -9.89 -1.19
N ASP A 126 7.27 -10.29 -0.20
CA ASP A 126 8.18 -11.43 -0.34
C ASP A 126 7.38 -12.74 -0.19
N ARG A 127 7.24 -13.47 -1.29
CA ARG A 127 6.52 -14.76 -1.31
C ARG A 127 7.27 -15.89 -0.62
N ALA A 128 8.55 -15.72 -0.31
CA ALA A 128 9.35 -16.67 0.46
C ALA A 128 9.25 -16.42 1.98
N HIS A 129 8.64 -15.30 2.40
CA HIS A 129 8.53 -14.95 3.80
C HIS A 129 7.48 -15.80 4.53
N GLU A 130 7.73 -16.14 5.79
CA GLU A 130 6.83 -16.96 6.62
C GLU A 130 5.44 -16.31 6.85
N GLN A 131 5.39 -14.98 6.76
CA GLN A 131 4.14 -14.21 6.87
C GLN A 131 3.38 -14.12 5.54
N TYR A 132 3.87 -14.67 4.43
CA TYR A 132 3.12 -14.67 3.17
C TYR A 132 1.94 -15.66 3.24
N ALA A 133 0.72 -15.12 3.22
CA ALA A 133 -0.52 -15.89 3.26
C ALA A 133 -0.98 -16.37 1.87
N GLY A 134 -0.46 -15.76 0.81
CA GLY A 134 -0.95 -15.97 -0.55
C GLY A 134 -2.38 -15.48 -0.75
N VAL A 135 -3.06 -16.06 -1.72
CA VAL A 135 -4.47 -15.76 -2.01
C VAL A 135 -5.35 -16.73 -1.24
N LEU A 136 -6.06 -16.21 -0.23
CA LEU A 136 -6.98 -17.00 0.59
C LEU A 136 -8.42 -16.88 0.07
N PRO A 137 -9.24 -17.95 0.16
CA PRO A 137 -10.67 -17.86 -0.09
C PRO A 137 -11.35 -16.82 0.80
N LEU A 138 -12.40 -16.17 0.30
CA LEU A 138 -13.10 -15.09 1.02
C LEU A 138 -13.56 -15.51 2.41
N ASP A 139 -14.15 -16.71 2.56
CA ASP A 139 -14.62 -17.19 3.87
C ASP A 139 -13.48 -17.34 4.88
N ARG A 140 -12.29 -17.77 4.41
CA ARG A 140 -11.11 -17.86 5.27
C ARG A 140 -10.59 -16.47 5.66
N GLN A 141 -10.61 -15.51 4.72
CA GLN A 141 -10.28 -14.12 5.04
C GLN A 141 -11.23 -13.54 6.09
N VAL A 142 -12.54 -13.78 5.95
CA VAL A 142 -13.56 -13.34 6.92
C VAL A 142 -13.28 -13.91 8.31
N GLU A 143 -13.03 -15.22 8.42
CA GLU A 143 -12.75 -15.90 9.68
C GLU A 143 -11.51 -15.31 10.39
N ILE A 144 -10.41 -15.14 9.65
CA ILE A 144 -9.17 -14.57 10.18
C ILE A 144 -9.40 -13.12 10.64
N VAL A 145 -9.94 -12.29 9.75
CA VAL A 145 -10.09 -10.85 10.00
C VAL A 145 -11.04 -10.59 11.17
N LYS A 146 -12.20 -11.26 11.25
CA LYS A 146 -13.15 -11.08 12.37
C LYS A 146 -12.54 -11.37 13.73
N GLY A 147 -11.60 -12.32 13.78
CA GLY A 147 -11.00 -12.76 15.03
C GLY A 147 -9.77 -11.99 15.49
N ALA A 148 -9.09 -11.31 14.58
CA ALA A 148 -7.74 -10.81 14.84
C ALA A 148 -7.74 -9.37 15.37
N ALA A 149 -6.89 -9.13 16.37
CA ALA A 149 -6.56 -7.81 16.87
C ALA A 149 -5.09 -7.78 17.30
N GLY A 150 -4.43 -6.66 17.07
CA GLY A 150 -3.04 -6.45 17.46
C GLY A 150 -2.83 -5.08 18.08
N GLN A 151 -1.57 -4.66 18.20
CA GLN A 151 -1.17 -3.41 18.83
C GLN A 151 -1.80 -2.16 18.20
N SER A 152 -2.15 -2.22 16.92
CA SER A 152 -2.76 -1.10 16.19
C SER A 152 -4.28 -1.17 16.13
N GLY A 153 -4.90 -2.10 16.85
CA GLY A 153 -6.35 -2.30 16.94
C GLY A 153 -6.86 -3.54 16.19
N ALA A 154 -8.17 -3.62 16.05
CA ALA A 154 -8.83 -4.75 15.42
C ALA A 154 -8.53 -4.82 13.92
N ASN A 155 -8.45 -6.03 13.37
CA ASN A 155 -8.26 -6.24 11.95
C ASN A 155 -9.49 -5.88 11.09
N PRO A 156 -10.75 -6.09 11.54
CA PRO A 156 -11.93 -5.64 10.79
C PRO A 156 -11.88 -4.14 10.53
N ASP A 157 -11.55 -3.34 11.54
CA ASP A 157 -11.43 -1.89 11.42
C ASP A 157 -10.38 -1.51 10.36
N TYR A 158 -9.26 -2.23 10.30
CA TYR A 158 -8.26 -2.01 9.26
C TYR A 158 -8.82 -2.24 7.85
N VAL A 159 -9.59 -3.31 7.64
CA VAL A 159 -10.18 -3.61 6.32
C VAL A 159 -11.24 -2.57 5.97
N LEU A 160 -12.16 -2.26 6.89
CA LEU A 160 -13.24 -1.28 6.68
C LEU A 160 -12.67 0.12 6.37
N ASN A 161 -11.68 0.58 7.15
CA ASN A 161 -11.02 1.85 6.90
C ASN A 161 -10.25 1.86 5.58
N THR A 162 -9.61 0.75 5.22
CA THR A 162 -8.92 0.61 3.93
C THR A 162 -9.91 0.77 2.78
N VAL A 163 -11.06 0.10 2.84
CA VAL A 163 -12.10 0.21 1.80
C VAL A 163 -12.67 1.63 1.74
N SER A 164 -12.89 2.29 2.88
CA SER A 164 -13.32 3.70 2.91
C SER A 164 -12.33 4.60 2.17
N HIS A 165 -11.04 4.53 2.50
CA HIS A 165 -10.01 5.35 1.84
C HIS A 165 -9.86 5.03 0.35
N LEU A 166 -10.01 3.77 -0.05
CA LEU A 166 -10.01 3.41 -1.47
C LEU A 166 -11.19 4.08 -2.20
N ARG A 167 -12.39 4.07 -1.61
CA ARG A 167 -13.58 4.72 -2.17
C ARG A 167 -13.42 6.24 -2.26
N GLU A 168 -12.85 6.88 -1.23
CA GLU A 168 -12.52 8.32 -1.24
C GLU A 168 -11.60 8.70 -2.41
N LEU A 169 -10.71 7.78 -2.82
CA LEU A 169 -9.81 7.94 -3.96
C LEU A 169 -10.40 7.44 -5.30
N ASN A 170 -11.69 7.06 -5.33
CA ASN A 170 -12.36 6.44 -6.49
C ASN A 170 -11.65 5.17 -7.00
N ILE A 171 -11.07 4.40 -6.09
CA ILE A 171 -10.44 3.10 -6.37
C ILE A 171 -11.39 2.00 -5.87
N HIS A 172 -11.92 1.21 -6.79
CA HIS A 172 -12.73 0.05 -6.47
C HIS A 172 -11.90 -1.23 -6.46
N ASP A 173 -12.07 -2.02 -5.41
CA ASP A 173 -11.40 -3.30 -5.21
C ASP A 173 -12.44 -4.34 -4.80
N ALA A 174 -12.90 -5.14 -5.77
CA ALA A 174 -14.03 -6.04 -5.58
C ALA A 174 -13.80 -7.07 -4.46
N GLY A 175 -12.55 -7.53 -4.27
CA GLY A 175 -12.21 -8.48 -3.21
C GLY A 175 -12.34 -7.86 -1.83
N LEU A 176 -11.77 -6.67 -1.64
CA LEU A 176 -11.88 -5.95 -0.37
C LEU A 176 -13.30 -5.48 -0.09
N GLU A 177 -14.04 -5.05 -1.11
CA GLU A 177 -15.44 -4.64 -0.97
C GLU A 177 -16.34 -5.82 -0.57
N ALA A 178 -16.15 -7.00 -1.17
CA ALA A 178 -16.85 -8.22 -0.78
C ALA A 178 -16.54 -8.64 0.67
N LEU A 179 -15.27 -8.54 1.07
CA LEU A 179 -14.87 -8.80 2.46
C LEU A 179 -15.50 -7.79 3.42
N SER A 180 -15.46 -6.49 3.10
CA SER A 180 -16.07 -5.44 3.90
C SER A 180 -17.57 -5.64 4.09
N ALA A 181 -18.30 -6.08 3.06
CA ALA A 181 -19.72 -6.39 3.18
C ALA A 181 -19.97 -7.51 4.21
N ARG A 182 -19.24 -8.63 4.09
CA ARG A 182 -19.33 -9.77 5.02
C ARG A 182 -18.92 -9.45 6.47
N LEU A 183 -18.13 -8.39 6.67
CA LEU A 183 -17.78 -7.87 7.99
C LEU A 183 -18.90 -7.00 8.58
N GLY A 184 -19.55 -6.17 7.76
CA GLY A 184 -20.66 -5.30 8.18
C GLY A 184 -21.94 -6.04 8.52
N ASP A 185 -22.30 -7.08 7.75
CA ASP A 185 -23.52 -7.88 7.98
C ASP A 185 -23.53 -8.58 9.35
N ALA A 186 -22.35 -8.86 9.92
CA ALA A 186 -22.21 -9.59 11.18
C ALA A 186 -22.37 -8.71 12.43
N THR A 187 -22.33 -7.39 12.29
CA THR A 187 -22.51 -6.45 13.41
C THR A 187 -23.99 -6.19 13.69
N THR A 188 -24.88 -6.45 12.72
CA THR A 188 -26.32 -6.25 12.86
C THR A 188 -27.04 -7.43 13.55
N GLU A 189 -26.43 -8.61 13.62
CA GLU A 189 -27.03 -9.80 14.25
C GLU A 189 -26.72 -9.95 15.75
N ALA A 190 -25.99 -9.02 16.36
CA ALA A 190 -25.60 -9.05 17.78
C ALA A 190 -26.28 -7.94 18.63
N GLY A 191 -27.39 -7.39 18.16
CA GLY A 191 -28.20 -6.37 18.85
C GLY A 191 -29.56 -6.87 19.27
#